data_AF-A0A8J9YLI4-F1
#
_entry.id   AF-A0A8J9YLI4-F1
#
_cell.length_a   1.000
_cell.length_b   1.000
_cell.length_c   1.000
_cell.angle_alpha   90.00
_cell.angle_beta   90.00
_cell.angle_gamma   90.00
#
_symmetry.space_group_name_H-M   'P 1'
#
loop_
_entity.id
_entity.type
_entity.pdbx_description
1 polymer ?
#
loop_
_entity_poly.entity_id
_entity_poly.type
_entity_poly.pdbx_seq_one_letter_code
_entity_poly.pdbx_strand_id
1 'polypeptide(L)'
;MCSRHRKFGKDAQEAAQEAFAGFDAAVERGENVEEAAEVLEEQMSELNAELETAQEAAIDEAAAEVAEDQASQNLEAMAAGLARGNPRQVGAALEAVGENVDSLIENAEDAGLDSPVIDEARQAVDEAVADVEAALASGDPEAVEEAEEQLEEEFEDLREGLDEAQEDQEQAEETEAAQGEISETLTEIEELVAEGDTSAEEAKITELVEQTGELEDALRDSDVESPAVDAALEAAEAAQDEVRSALISEDTEEIADAITNLGSAMQDLEVAADDAQEDAEAEQAAEVAEEAVQDSLTEISENLDEVNAEAAGSVVEDILEHVQAKEDVAEESDIDTPELEAAEEAVETAAEAFEEVVAGGGSSSAREDALETLEETVDDFNEQYEEENKQAEEEQEQEVAQEGAQAALEDVMADLTEGDTEQAEETIDEITDNIDDLASMAEDAGADTPQVDFAQAEIEEIAGEMKAALQEENAERAEQLAEVLERKMDNFDEVVETAVEVAEAQEIAEDTEQGIQELLPKLQSLGEGDEEDVQQEVEQIQAEFERLTAGEAGDILNEQHPGLVSDVNEAIIEVEQAAKSGNTADIKEAVQDLDEELEEVQEEAECKT
;
A
#
# COMPACT_ATOMS: atom_id res chain seq x y z
N MET A 1 -21.65 -10.32 3.81
CA MET A 1 -22.93 -10.45 3.10
C MET A 1 -24.21 -10.53 3.94
N CYS A 2 -24.36 -11.50 4.87
CA CYS A 2 -25.70 -11.91 5.34
C CYS A 2 -26.46 -10.83 6.18
N SER A 3 -25.77 -9.79 6.66
CA SER A 3 -26.37 -8.62 7.33
C SER A 3 -26.77 -7.51 6.33
N ARG A 4 -25.86 -7.13 5.41
CA ARG A 4 -26.03 -6.12 4.35
C ARG A 4 -27.24 -6.37 3.45
N HIS A 5 -27.34 -7.58 2.87
CA HIS A 5 -28.49 -8.00 2.05
C HIS A 5 -29.84 -7.98 2.82
N ARG A 6 -29.79 -7.93 4.16
CA ARG A 6 -30.95 -7.72 5.05
C ARG A 6 -31.15 -6.26 5.48
N LYS A 7 -30.20 -5.35 5.24
CA LYS A 7 -30.30 -3.88 5.35
C LYS A 7 -30.90 -3.33 4.05
N PHE A 8 -30.19 -3.34 2.92
CA PHE A 8 -30.69 -2.89 1.60
C PHE A 8 -32.07 -3.45 1.21
N GLY A 9 -32.23 -4.79 1.18
CA GLY A 9 -33.51 -5.44 0.88
C GLY A 9 -34.64 -5.21 1.91
N LYS A 10 -34.36 -4.53 3.03
CA LYS A 10 -35.34 -4.00 3.98
C LYS A 10 -35.68 -2.54 3.68
N ASP A 11 -34.72 -1.74 3.22
CA ASP A 11 -34.87 -0.31 3.00
C ASP A 11 -35.53 -0.02 1.65
N ALA A 12 -35.17 -0.70 0.55
CA ALA A 12 -35.99 -0.69 -0.67
C ALA A 12 -37.38 -1.34 -0.47
N GLN A 13 -37.50 -2.26 0.49
CA GLN A 13 -38.79 -2.81 0.91
C GLN A 13 -39.62 -1.79 1.72
N GLU A 14 -38.99 -0.84 2.42
CA GLU A 14 -39.64 0.27 3.12
C GLU A 14 -40.02 1.36 2.11
N ALA A 15 -39.13 1.72 1.19
CA ALA A 15 -39.36 2.67 0.10
C ALA A 15 -40.48 2.21 -0.85
N ALA A 16 -40.49 0.94 -1.29
CA ALA A 16 -41.60 0.37 -2.05
C ALA A 16 -42.94 0.32 -1.25
N GLN A 17 -42.90 0.25 0.08
CA GLN A 17 -44.09 0.36 0.94
C GLN A 17 -44.60 1.80 1.06
N GLU A 18 -43.69 2.78 1.16
CA GLU A 18 -43.98 4.22 1.12
C GLU A 18 -44.57 4.62 -0.25
N ALA A 19 -43.93 4.25 -1.36
CA ALA A 19 -44.42 4.46 -2.72
C ALA A 19 -45.81 3.85 -2.92
N PHE A 20 -46.06 2.65 -2.39
CA PHE A 20 -47.38 2.02 -2.42
C PHE A 20 -48.42 2.81 -1.61
N ALA A 21 -48.05 3.32 -0.43
CA ALA A 21 -48.92 4.15 0.40
C ALA A 21 -49.22 5.52 -0.25
N GLY A 22 -48.22 6.13 -0.90
CA GLY A 22 -48.33 7.34 -1.70
C GLY A 22 -49.30 7.15 -2.87
N PHE A 23 -49.15 6.07 -3.63
CA PHE A 23 -50.05 5.70 -4.72
C PHE A 23 -51.49 5.47 -4.24
N ASP A 24 -51.71 4.68 -3.17
CA ASP A 24 -53.06 4.41 -2.64
C ASP A 24 -53.73 5.73 -2.16
N ALA A 25 -52.94 6.65 -1.57
CA ALA A 25 -53.40 7.97 -1.16
C ALA A 25 -53.70 8.90 -2.36
N ALA A 26 -52.90 8.88 -3.42
CA ALA A 26 -53.15 9.58 -4.68
C ALA A 26 -54.47 9.06 -5.32
N VAL A 27 -54.66 7.74 -5.35
CA VAL A 27 -55.87 7.08 -5.84
C VAL A 27 -57.12 7.43 -5.02
N GLU A 28 -57.02 7.50 -3.68
CA GLU A 28 -58.15 7.94 -2.83
C GLU A 28 -58.54 9.41 -3.06
N ARG A 29 -57.57 10.30 -3.30
CA ARG A 29 -57.81 11.74 -3.55
C ARG A 29 -58.23 12.00 -5.00
N GLY A 30 -57.74 11.22 -5.95
CA GLY A 30 -57.95 11.37 -7.39
C GLY A 30 -57.07 12.46 -8.03
N GLU A 31 -55.92 12.74 -7.42
CA GLU A 31 -54.93 13.76 -7.80
C GLU A 31 -53.57 13.05 -7.91
N ASN A 32 -52.72 13.46 -8.87
CA ASN A 32 -51.35 12.95 -9.11
C ASN A 32 -51.20 11.41 -9.26
N VAL A 33 -52.26 10.71 -9.66
CA VAL A 33 -52.28 9.22 -9.79
C VAL A 33 -51.39 8.66 -10.90
N GLU A 34 -51.02 9.47 -11.91
CA GLU A 34 -50.17 9.03 -13.03
C GLU A 34 -48.68 9.11 -12.61
N GLU A 35 -48.30 10.22 -11.98
CA GLU A 35 -46.99 10.48 -11.35
C GLU A 35 -46.69 9.48 -10.21
N ALA A 36 -47.61 9.31 -9.26
CA ALA A 36 -47.47 8.30 -8.19
C ALA A 36 -47.56 6.84 -8.68
N ALA A 37 -47.89 6.60 -9.95
CA ALA A 37 -47.80 5.27 -10.56
C ALA A 37 -46.44 5.03 -11.24
N GLU A 38 -45.80 6.08 -11.76
CA GLU A 38 -44.43 5.99 -12.29
C GLU A 38 -43.45 5.71 -11.15
N VAL A 39 -43.49 6.48 -10.05
CA VAL A 39 -42.67 6.24 -8.83
C VAL A 39 -42.86 4.82 -8.26
N LEU A 40 -44.10 4.31 -8.25
CA LEU A 40 -44.36 2.94 -7.78
C LEU A 40 -43.90 1.87 -8.77
N GLU A 41 -43.83 2.15 -10.08
CA GLU A 41 -43.33 1.20 -11.08
C GLU A 41 -41.78 1.14 -11.06
N GLU A 42 -41.13 2.27 -10.78
CA GLU A 42 -39.69 2.45 -10.58
C GLU A 42 -39.19 1.70 -9.33
N GLN A 43 -39.73 2.04 -8.16
CA GLN A 43 -39.38 1.43 -6.86
C GLN A 43 -39.73 -0.06 -6.76
N MET A 44 -40.72 -0.53 -7.52
CA MET A 44 -41.02 -1.96 -7.65
C MET A 44 -40.10 -2.65 -8.68
N SER A 45 -39.42 -1.94 -9.56
CA SER A 45 -38.39 -2.49 -10.45
C SER A 45 -37.08 -2.67 -9.70
N GLU A 46 -36.70 -1.66 -8.94
CA GLU A 46 -35.54 -1.58 -8.03
C GLU A 46 -35.54 -2.72 -7.01
N LEU A 47 -36.60 -2.81 -6.18
CA LEU A 47 -36.80 -3.92 -5.24
C LEU A 47 -36.81 -5.32 -5.91
N ASN A 48 -37.16 -5.44 -7.19
CA ASN A 48 -37.05 -6.73 -7.89
C ASN A 48 -35.63 -7.03 -8.38
N ALA A 49 -34.83 -6.02 -8.69
CA ALA A 49 -33.42 -6.18 -9.05
C ALA A 49 -32.63 -6.60 -7.81
N GLU A 50 -32.75 -5.87 -6.70
CA GLU A 50 -32.15 -6.25 -5.42
C GLU A 50 -32.58 -7.64 -4.94
N LEU A 51 -33.86 -8.02 -5.10
CA LEU A 51 -34.32 -9.38 -4.77
C LEU A 51 -33.83 -10.46 -5.74
N GLU A 52 -33.34 -10.10 -6.92
CA GLU A 52 -32.69 -11.03 -7.86
C GLU A 52 -31.22 -11.19 -7.44
N THR A 53 -30.47 -10.09 -7.31
CA THR A 53 -29.08 -10.06 -6.78
C THR A 53 -28.95 -10.74 -5.43
N ALA A 54 -29.75 -10.35 -4.43
CA ALA A 54 -29.69 -10.91 -3.08
C ALA A 54 -30.19 -12.37 -2.97
N GLN A 55 -30.66 -12.94 -4.07
CA GLN A 55 -31.02 -14.34 -4.19
C GLN A 55 -30.07 -15.11 -5.13
N GLU A 56 -29.12 -14.42 -5.77
CA GLU A 56 -27.98 -14.97 -6.52
C GLU A 56 -26.85 -15.17 -5.49
N ALA A 57 -26.33 -14.11 -4.87
CA ALA A 57 -25.31 -14.18 -3.81
C ALA A 57 -25.63 -15.19 -2.68
N ALA A 58 -26.89 -15.24 -2.20
CA ALA A 58 -27.31 -16.20 -1.16
C ALA A 58 -27.52 -17.66 -1.66
N ILE A 59 -27.38 -17.91 -2.96
CA ILE A 59 -27.23 -19.25 -3.56
C ILE A 59 -25.75 -19.62 -3.64
N ASP A 60 -24.89 -18.65 -3.91
CA ASP A 60 -23.46 -18.85 -4.18
C ASP A 60 -22.66 -18.94 -2.86
N GLU A 61 -22.95 -18.13 -1.85
CA GLU A 61 -22.57 -18.31 -0.41
C GLU A 61 -22.91 -19.74 0.05
N ALA A 62 -24.13 -20.21 -0.29
CA ALA A 62 -24.61 -21.54 0.08
C ALA A 62 -24.09 -22.67 -0.84
N ALA A 63 -23.38 -22.34 -1.92
CA ALA A 63 -22.64 -23.27 -2.75
C ALA A 63 -21.20 -23.43 -2.22
N ALA A 64 -20.57 -22.32 -1.80
CA ALA A 64 -19.26 -22.28 -1.15
C ALA A 64 -19.25 -23.09 0.16
N GLU A 65 -20.14 -22.81 1.13
CA GLU A 65 -20.30 -23.59 2.39
C GLU A 65 -20.45 -25.10 2.09
N VAL A 66 -21.11 -25.44 0.98
CA VAL A 66 -21.35 -26.84 0.59
C VAL A 66 -20.15 -27.48 -0.13
N ALA A 67 -19.31 -26.71 -0.81
CA ALA A 67 -18.07 -27.17 -1.43
C ALA A 67 -17.00 -27.41 -0.35
N GLU A 68 -16.80 -26.43 0.52
CA GLU A 68 -15.97 -26.46 1.73
C GLU A 68 -16.28 -27.69 2.61
N ASP A 69 -17.52 -27.82 3.08
CA ASP A 69 -18.00 -28.93 3.94
C ASP A 69 -17.81 -30.31 3.25
N GLN A 70 -17.76 -30.36 1.91
CA GLN A 70 -17.43 -31.57 1.16
C GLN A 70 -15.92 -31.80 1.01
N ALA A 71 -15.09 -30.76 0.89
CA ALA A 71 -13.63 -30.87 0.82
C ALA A 71 -13.05 -31.41 2.13
N SER A 72 -13.43 -30.84 3.29
CA SER A 72 -13.03 -31.36 4.60
C SER A 72 -13.53 -32.80 4.82
N GLN A 73 -14.73 -33.16 4.33
CA GLN A 73 -15.23 -34.54 4.36
C GLN A 73 -14.43 -35.50 3.45
N ASN A 74 -13.79 -34.98 2.40
CA ASN A 74 -12.92 -35.75 1.52
C ASN A 74 -11.52 -35.91 2.11
N LEU A 75 -10.94 -34.88 2.76
CA LEU A 75 -9.73 -34.99 3.58
C LEU A 75 -9.92 -36.04 4.71
N GLU A 76 -11.01 -35.96 5.50
CA GLU A 76 -11.37 -37.02 6.48
C GLU A 76 -11.41 -38.43 5.84
N ALA A 77 -11.85 -38.52 4.57
CA ALA A 77 -11.96 -39.77 3.83
C ALA A 77 -10.61 -40.28 3.29
N MET A 78 -9.66 -39.38 2.99
CA MET A 78 -8.26 -39.67 2.69
C MET A 78 -7.56 -40.24 3.92
N ALA A 79 -7.65 -39.58 5.08
CA ALA A 79 -7.01 -40.01 6.32
C ALA A 79 -7.59 -41.35 6.81
N ALA A 80 -8.91 -41.51 6.69
CA ALA A 80 -9.57 -42.79 6.91
C ALA A 80 -9.21 -43.87 5.88
N GLY A 81 -8.65 -43.50 4.72
CA GLY A 81 -8.06 -44.35 3.69
C GLY A 81 -6.63 -44.79 4.01
N LEU A 82 -5.76 -43.85 4.42
CA LEU A 82 -4.39 -44.08 4.87
C LEU A 82 -4.34 -44.97 6.11
N ALA A 83 -5.13 -44.66 7.14
CA ALA A 83 -5.27 -45.50 8.34
C ALA A 83 -5.78 -46.94 8.05
N ARG A 84 -6.28 -47.19 6.84
CA ARG A 84 -6.69 -48.53 6.34
C ARG A 84 -5.71 -49.15 5.34
N GLY A 85 -4.67 -48.42 4.92
CA GLY A 85 -3.72 -48.83 3.88
C GLY A 85 -4.40 -49.01 2.52
N ASN A 86 -5.26 -48.07 2.13
CA ASN A 86 -6.11 -48.16 0.95
C ASN A 86 -5.89 -46.97 -0.01
N PRO A 87 -4.79 -46.92 -0.78
CA PRO A 87 -4.43 -45.78 -1.63
C PRO A 87 -5.45 -45.48 -2.76
N ARG A 88 -6.40 -46.40 -3.02
CA ARG A 88 -7.52 -46.16 -3.95
C ARG A 88 -8.73 -45.46 -3.33
N GLN A 89 -8.74 -45.30 -2.02
CA GLN A 89 -9.70 -44.45 -1.33
C GLN A 89 -9.09 -43.08 -1.12
N VAL A 90 -7.78 -42.99 -0.84
CA VAL A 90 -7.01 -41.74 -0.79
C VAL A 90 -7.10 -41.01 -2.13
N GLY A 91 -6.51 -41.55 -3.21
CA GLY A 91 -6.58 -40.94 -4.55
C GLY A 91 -7.95 -40.97 -5.24
N ALA A 92 -9.04 -41.27 -4.53
CA ALA A 92 -10.42 -41.09 -5.01
C ALA A 92 -11.24 -40.18 -4.08
N ALA A 93 -10.62 -39.70 -3.01
CA ALA A 93 -11.07 -38.59 -2.20
C ALA A 93 -10.24 -37.34 -2.58
N LEU A 94 -8.94 -37.48 -2.88
CA LEU A 94 -8.10 -36.44 -3.49
C LEU A 94 -8.69 -35.87 -4.80
N GLU A 95 -9.07 -36.76 -5.75
CA GLU A 95 -9.79 -36.39 -6.99
C GLU A 95 -11.09 -35.61 -6.71
N ALA A 96 -11.64 -35.70 -5.48
CA ALA A 96 -12.82 -34.98 -5.04
C ALA A 96 -12.53 -33.85 -4.05
N VAL A 97 -11.28 -33.65 -3.59
CA VAL A 97 -10.84 -32.41 -2.92
C VAL A 97 -10.67 -31.36 -4.01
N GLY A 98 -9.86 -31.64 -5.05
CA GLY A 98 -9.70 -30.74 -6.20
C GLY A 98 -11.03 -30.33 -6.86
N GLU A 99 -11.94 -31.28 -7.17
CA GLU A 99 -13.28 -30.93 -7.71
C GLU A 99 -14.10 -30.00 -6.78
N ASN A 100 -13.83 -29.99 -5.47
CA ASN A 100 -14.52 -29.10 -4.52
C ASN A 100 -13.79 -27.77 -4.34
N VAL A 101 -12.44 -27.75 -4.35
CA VAL A 101 -11.62 -26.52 -4.33
C VAL A 101 -11.92 -25.71 -5.59
N ASP A 102 -11.84 -26.32 -6.78
CA ASP A 102 -12.31 -25.76 -8.06
C ASP A 102 -13.69 -25.09 -7.91
N SER A 103 -14.63 -25.81 -7.27
CA SER A 103 -16.02 -25.35 -7.11
C SER A 103 -16.17 -24.26 -6.05
N LEU A 104 -15.23 -24.12 -5.13
CA LEU A 104 -15.23 -23.13 -4.05
C LEU A 104 -14.62 -21.83 -4.55
N ILE A 105 -13.50 -21.90 -5.28
CA ILE A 105 -12.93 -20.75 -6.00
C ILE A 105 -13.91 -20.22 -7.06
N GLU A 106 -14.58 -21.07 -7.86
CA GLU A 106 -15.59 -20.62 -8.84
C GLU A 106 -16.77 -19.85 -8.16
N ASN A 107 -17.11 -20.13 -6.89
CA ASN A 107 -18.12 -19.34 -6.16
C ASN A 107 -17.53 -18.07 -5.51
N ALA A 108 -16.23 -18.03 -5.18
CA ALA A 108 -15.54 -16.86 -4.66
C ALA A 108 -15.37 -15.81 -5.78
N GLU A 109 -14.88 -16.24 -6.95
CA GLU A 109 -14.86 -15.46 -8.20
C GLU A 109 -16.26 -14.91 -8.55
N ASP A 110 -17.31 -15.74 -8.55
CA ASP A 110 -18.70 -15.30 -8.81
C ASP A 110 -19.27 -14.37 -7.70
N ALA A 111 -18.69 -14.38 -6.50
CA ALA A 111 -19.02 -13.49 -5.38
C ALA A 111 -18.20 -12.18 -5.35
N GLY A 112 -17.20 -12.04 -6.23
CA GLY A 112 -16.29 -10.89 -6.27
C GLY A 112 -15.22 -10.90 -5.17
N LEU A 113 -14.90 -12.08 -4.63
CA LEU A 113 -13.75 -12.29 -3.76
C LEU A 113 -12.54 -12.63 -4.66
N ASP A 114 -11.90 -11.60 -5.17
CA ASP A 114 -10.65 -11.63 -5.94
C ASP A 114 -9.59 -11.02 -5.00
N SER A 115 -8.62 -11.80 -4.53
CA SER A 115 -7.59 -11.37 -3.58
C SER A 115 -6.32 -12.22 -3.78
N PRO A 116 -5.12 -11.63 -3.66
CA PRO A 116 -3.86 -12.35 -3.80
C PRO A 116 -3.73 -13.53 -2.83
N VAL A 117 -4.21 -13.38 -1.59
CA VAL A 117 -4.20 -14.43 -0.55
C VAL A 117 -5.00 -15.66 -0.99
N ILE A 118 -6.12 -15.47 -1.70
CA ILE A 118 -6.94 -16.59 -2.21
C ILE A 118 -6.20 -17.33 -3.33
N ASP A 119 -5.53 -16.61 -4.25
CA ASP A 119 -4.88 -17.21 -5.40
C ASP A 119 -3.56 -17.92 -5.02
N GLU A 120 -2.79 -17.39 -4.05
CA GLU A 120 -1.64 -18.08 -3.47
C GLU A 120 -2.06 -19.37 -2.74
N ALA A 121 -2.99 -19.28 -1.78
CA ALA A 121 -3.45 -20.45 -1.03
C ALA A 121 -4.09 -21.51 -1.95
N ARG A 122 -4.72 -21.08 -3.05
CA ARG A 122 -5.18 -21.97 -4.13
C ARG A 122 -4.03 -22.67 -4.83
N GLN A 123 -2.95 -21.97 -5.18
CA GLN A 123 -1.74 -22.57 -5.78
C GLN A 123 -1.12 -23.59 -4.83
N ALA A 124 -0.91 -23.23 -3.56
CA ALA A 124 -0.36 -24.13 -2.53
C ALA A 124 -1.20 -25.41 -2.38
N VAL A 125 -2.54 -25.29 -2.36
CA VAL A 125 -3.45 -26.44 -2.37
C VAL A 125 -3.30 -27.32 -3.63
N ASP A 126 -3.17 -26.74 -4.82
CA ASP A 126 -2.99 -27.49 -6.07
C ASP A 126 -1.63 -28.22 -6.13
N GLU A 127 -0.58 -27.62 -5.57
CA GLU A 127 0.74 -28.23 -5.41
C GLU A 127 0.72 -29.38 -4.39
N ALA A 128 0.15 -29.17 -3.21
CA ALA A 128 -0.03 -30.23 -2.21
C ALA A 128 -0.91 -31.38 -2.76
N VAL A 129 -1.92 -31.10 -3.61
CA VAL A 129 -2.67 -32.13 -4.34
C VAL A 129 -1.76 -32.93 -5.28
N ALA A 130 -0.90 -32.25 -6.05
CA ALA A 130 0.05 -32.89 -6.95
C ALA A 130 1.06 -33.78 -6.18
N ASP A 131 1.48 -33.35 -4.99
CA ASP A 131 2.44 -34.08 -4.18
C ASP A 131 1.83 -35.31 -3.49
N VAL A 132 0.56 -35.26 -3.07
CA VAL A 132 -0.18 -36.47 -2.70
C VAL A 132 -0.31 -37.43 -3.89
N GLU A 133 -0.52 -36.95 -5.13
CA GLU A 133 -0.49 -37.82 -6.33
C GLU A 133 0.90 -38.48 -6.53
N ALA A 134 1.98 -37.71 -6.39
CA ALA A 134 3.37 -38.16 -6.54
C ALA A 134 3.72 -39.22 -5.48
N ALA A 135 3.39 -38.96 -4.21
CA ALA A 135 3.55 -39.89 -3.10
C ALA A 135 2.71 -41.16 -3.31
N LEU A 136 1.46 -41.05 -3.77
CA LEU A 136 0.61 -42.20 -4.11
C LEU A 136 1.19 -43.04 -5.26
N ALA A 137 1.87 -42.41 -6.22
CA ALA A 137 2.57 -43.07 -7.32
C ALA A 137 3.87 -43.77 -6.88
N SER A 138 4.59 -43.19 -5.91
CA SER A 138 5.74 -43.82 -5.24
C SER A 138 5.29 -45.10 -4.49
N GLY A 139 4.13 -45.02 -3.84
CA GLY A 139 3.53 -46.07 -3.03
C GLY A 139 4.19 -46.25 -1.66
N ASP A 140 4.94 -45.25 -1.19
CA ASP A 140 5.43 -45.16 0.17
C ASP A 140 4.35 -44.55 1.09
N PRO A 141 3.84 -45.27 2.10
CA PRO A 141 2.79 -44.75 2.96
C PRO A 141 3.26 -43.71 3.97
N GLU A 142 4.56 -43.54 4.22
CA GLU A 142 5.06 -42.47 5.09
C GLU A 142 4.99 -41.12 4.33
N ALA A 143 5.48 -41.06 3.08
CA ALA A 143 5.37 -39.87 2.22
C ALA A 143 3.93 -39.46 1.86
N VAL A 144 2.98 -40.40 1.82
CA VAL A 144 1.55 -40.08 1.59
C VAL A 144 0.86 -39.64 2.88
N GLU A 145 1.41 -39.93 4.06
CA GLU A 145 0.93 -39.42 5.36
C GLU A 145 1.45 -37.97 5.53
N GLU A 146 2.70 -37.70 5.15
CA GLU A 146 3.35 -36.37 5.13
C GLU A 146 2.65 -35.39 4.17
N ALA A 147 2.50 -35.73 2.89
CA ALA A 147 1.78 -34.87 1.93
C ALA A 147 0.26 -34.76 2.20
N GLU A 148 -0.34 -35.69 2.97
CA GLU A 148 -1.74 -35.51 3.44
C GLU A 148 -1.82 -34.51 4.59
N GLU A 149 -0.83 -34.49 5.50
CA GLU A 149 -0.78 -33.51 6.59
C GLU A 149 -0.58 -32.10 6.01
N GLN A 150 0.29 -31.93 5.00
CA GLN A 150 0.46 -30.66 4.29
C GLN A 150 -0.83 -30.21 3.57
N LEU A 151 -1.49 -31.07 2.77
CA LEU A 151 -2.77 -30.73 2.12
C LEU A 151 -3.94 -30.45 3.11
N GLU A 152 -3.83 -30.83 4.39
CA GLU A 152 -4.78 -30.42 5.44
C GLU A 152 -4.41 -29.05 6.06
N GLU A 153 -3.16 -28.60 5.92
CA GLU A 153 -2.63 -27.27 6.29
C GLU A 153 -3.03 -26.25 5.21
N GLU A 154 -2.55 -26.39 3.96
CA GLU A 154 -2.86 -25.45 2.84
C GLU A 154 -4.39 -25.23 2.62
N PHE A 155 -5.20 -26.26 2.90
CA PHE A 155 -6.67 -26.18 2.76
C PHE A 155 -7.37 -25.50 3.96
N GLU A 156 -6.74 -25.44 5.13
CA GLU A 156 -7.18 -24.57 6.22
C GLU A 156 -6.76 -23.12 5.92
N ASP A 157 -5.57 -22.91 5.37
CA ASP A 157 -5.04 -21.57 5.01
C ASP A 157 -5.89 -20.92 3.89
N LEU A 158 -6.24 -21.68 2.83
CA LEU A 158 -7.23 -21.24 1.84
C LEU A 158 -8.60 -20.88 2.44
N ARG A 159 -8.97 -21.45 3.60
CA ARG A 159 -10.22 -21.09 4.28
C ARG A 159 -10.07 -19.86 5.17
N GLU A 160 -8.87 -19.59 5.68
CA GLU A 160 -8.56 -18.36 6.42
C GLU A 160 -8.57 -17.18 5.43
N GLY A 161 -7.83 -17.27 4.31
CA GLY A 161 -7.84 -16.23 3.26
C GLY A 161 -9.21 -15.97 2.60
N LEU A 162 -10.10 -16.98 2.52
CA LEU A 162 -11.49 -16.79 2.08
C LEU A 162 -12.41 -16.16 3.13
N ASP A 163 -12.15 -16.38 4.42
CA ASP A 163 -12.85 -15.69 5.50
C ASP A 163 -12.36 -14.22 5.58
N GLU A 164 -11.05 -13.98 5.41
CA GLU A 164 -10.40 -12.66 5.42
C GLU A 164 -10.85 -11.77 4.26
N ALA A 165 -10.66 -12.19 2.99
CA ALA A 165 -11.13 -11.43 1.83
C ALA A 165 -12.65 -11.16 1.84
N GLN A 166 -13.44 -11.97 2.57
CA GLN A 166 -14.87 -11.72 2.77
C GLN A 166 -15.13 -10.72 3.92
N GLU A 167 -14.27 -10.59 4.92
CA GLU A 167 -14.32 -9.49 5.91
C GLU A 167 -13.92 -8.17 5.23
N ASP A 168 -12.87 -8.15 4.40
CA ASP A 168 -12.39 -6.99 3.63
C ASP A 168 -13.45 -6.49 2.63
N GLN A 169 -14.01 -7.39 1.79
CA GLN A 169 -15.12 -7.06 0.91
C GLN A 169 -16.35 -6.59 1.71
N GLU A 170 -16.60 -7.15 2.90
CA GLU A 170 -17.68 -6.66 3.75
C GLU A 170 -17.43 -5.23 4.26
N GLN A 171 -16.19 -4.80 4.48
CA GLN A 171 -15.80 -3.45 4.90
C GLN A 171 -15.84 -2.44 3.74
N ALA A 172 -15.24 -2.75 2.58
CA ALA A 172 -15.30 -1.91 1.38
C ALA A 172 -16.75 -1.61 0.97
N GLU A 173 -17.64 -2.62 0.98
CA GLU A 173 -19.08 -2.43 0.78
C GLU A 173 -19.79 -1.68 1.96
N GLU A 174 -19.18 -1.47 3.15
CA GLU A 174 -19.74 -0.59 4.23
C GLU A 174 -19.37 0.87 3.94
N THR A 175 -18.14 1.12 3.47
CA THR A 175 -17.65 2.41 2.96
C THR A 175 -18.46 2.91 1.75
N GLU A 176 -18.53 2.15 0.64
CA GLU A 176 -19.29 2.53 -0.58
C GLU A 176 -20.77 2.80 -0.26
N ALA A 177 -21.36 1.96 0.61
CA ALA A 177 -22.75 2.11 1.03
C ALA A 177 -23.00 3.41 1.81
N ALA A 178 -22.09 3.78 2.72
CA ALA A 178 -22.19 5.00 3.50
C ALA A 178 -21.96 6.25 2.63
N GLN A 179 -20.95 6.25 1.76
CA GLN A 179 -20.72 7.31 0.76
C GLN A 179 -21.95 7.53 -0.14
N GLY A 180 -22.54 6.44 -0.66
CA GLY A 180 -23.76 6.51 -1.49
C GLY A 180 -24.98 7.06 -0.75
N GLU A 181 -25.20 6.65 0.50
CA GLU A 181 -26.26 7.18 1.37
C GLU A 181 -26.06 8.69 1.68
N ILE A 182 -24.81 9.13 1.86
CA ILE A 182 -24.43 10.54 2.06
C ILE A 182 -24.68 11.37 0.79
N SER A 183 -24.26 10.88 -0.37
CA SER A 183 -24.42 11.56 -1.66
C SER A 183 -25.89 11.75 -2.06
N GLU A 184 -26.75 10.76 -1.81
CA GLU A 184 -28.21 10.91 -1.97
C GLU A 184 -28.77 11.97 -0.99
N THR A 185 -28.33 11.94 0.27
CA THR A 185 -28.81 12.87 1.30
C THR A 185 -28.37 14.32 1.04
N LEU A 186 -27.12 14.55 0.62
CA LEU A 186 -26.63 15.86 0.15
C LEU A 186 -27.50 16.39 -0.99
N THR A 187 -27.77 15.56 -2.00
CA THR A 187 -28.64 15.91 -3.14
C THR A 187 -30.06 16.28 -2.68
N GLU A 188 -30.66 15.53 -1.75
CA GLU A 188 -31.97 15.88 -1.18
C GLU A 188 -31.93 17.22 -0.42
N ILE A 189 -30.85 17.52 0.31
CA ILE A 189 -30.70 18.78 1.04
C ILE A 189 -30.59 19.96 0.06
N GLU A 190 -29.79 19.86 -1.01
CA GLU A 190 -29.72 20.89 -2.06
C GLU A 190 -31.11 21.23 -2.64
N GLU A 191 -31.92 20.21 -2.94
CA GLU A 191 -33.29 20.42 -3.43
C GLU A 191 -34.17 21.13 -2.38
N LEU A 192 -34.08 20.74 -1.11
CA LEU A 192 -34.86 21.34 -0.01
C LEU A 192 -34.49 22.80 0.26
N VAL A 193 -33.20 23.14 0.21
CA VAL A 193 -32.68 24.52 0.28
C VAL A 193 -33.20 25.34 -0.89
N ALA A 194 -33.16 24.79 -2.11
CA ALA A 194 -33.66 25.45 -3.32
C ALA A 194 -35.20 25.66 -3.31
N GLU A 195 -35.96 24.76 -2.67
CA GLU A 195 -37.41 24.94 -2.42
C GLU A 195 -37.70 25.89 -1.24
N GLY A 196 -36.76 26.01 -0.30
CA GLY A 196 -36.84 26.81 0.92
C GLY A 196 -37.71 26.18 2.01
N ASP A 197 -37.69 24.85 2.16
CA ASP A 197 -38.37 24.13 3.24
C ASP A 197 -37.40 23.76 4.38
N THR A 198 -36.94 24.80 5.07
CA THR A 198 -35.93 24.74 6.15
C THR A 198 -36.27 23.83 7.34
N SER A 199 -37.49 23.26 7.39
CA SER A 199 -37.91 22.32 8.44
C SER A 199 -37.80 20.85 8.01
N ALA A 200 -37.64 20.57 6.72
CA ALA A 200 -37.24 19.26 6.20
C ALA A 200 -35.71 19.19 6.09
N GLU A 201 -35.11 20.28 5.63
CA GLU A 201 -33.66 20.56 5.62
C GLU A 201 -32.98 20.26 6.97
N GLU A 202 -33.45 20.86 8.09
CA GLU A 202 -32.93 20.61 9.45
C GLU A 202 -32.96 19.11 9.85
N ALA A 203 -33.92 18.34 9.32
CA ALA A 203 -34.01 16.90 9.60
C ALA A 203 -33.02 16.10 8.74
N LYS A 204 -32.90 16.41 7.46
CA LYS A 204 -31.99 15.75 6.52
C LYS A 204 -30.52 16.06 6.81
N ILE A 205 -30.18 17.26 7.27
CA ILE A 205 -28.83 17.58 7.76
C ILE A 205 -28.49 16.80 9.05
N THR A 206 -29.48 16.50 9.90
CA THR A 206 -29.23 15.61 11.05
C THR A 206 -28.96 14.17 10.61
N GLU A 207 -29.63 13.70 9.55
CA GLU A 207 -29.43 12.38 8.95
C GLU A 207 -28.04 12.28 8.29
N LEU A 208 -27.65 13.29 7.52
CA LEU A 208 -26.31 13.43 6.93
C LEU A 208 -25.20 13.35 7.99
N VAL A 209 -25.33 14.10 9.09
CA VAL A 209 -24.36 14.06 10.21
C VAL A 209 -24.33 12.69 10.91
N GLU A 210 -25.45 11.96 10.98
CA GLU A 210 -25.45 10.59 11.50
C GLU A 210 -24.78 9.62 10.50
N GLN A 211 -24.94 9.82 9.19
CA GLN A 211 -24.34 8.99 8.13
C GLN A 211 -22.84 9.23 7.95
N THR A 212 -22.34 10.48 7.98
CA THR A 212 -20.89 10.74 7.89
C THR A 212 -20.13 10.15 9.08
N GLY A 213 -20.75 10.10 10.27
CA GLY A 213 -20.18 9.35 11.40
C GLY A 213 -20.27 7.82 11.26
N GLU A 214 -21.23 7.29 10.49
CA GLU A 214 -21.23 5.86 10.11
C GLU A 214 -20.14 5.55 9.06
N LEU A 215 -19.74 6.52 8.23
CA LEU A 215 -18.59 6.41 7.32
C LEU A 215 -17.23 6.51 8.05
N GLU A 216 -17.07 7.45 8.98
CA GLU A 216 -15.87 7.56 9.83
C GLU A 216 -15.64 6.26 10.63
N ASP A 217 -16.70 5.71 11.26
CA ASP A 217 -16.63 4.42 11.94
C ASP A 217 -16.28 3.26 10.97
N ALA A 218 -16.71 3.32 9.69
CA ALA A 218 -16.45 2.27 8.69
C ALA A 218 -15.02 2.29 8.14
N LEU A 219 -14.53 3.44 7.70
CA LEU A 219 -13.14 3.63 7.23
C LEU A 219 -12.13 3.29 8.33
N ARG A 220 -12.47 3.61 9.59
CA ARG A 220 -11.64 3.26 10.75
C ARG A 220 -11.64 1.76 11.09
N ASP A 221 -12.71 1.05 10.75
CA ASP A 221 -12.85 -0.39 10.98
C ASP A 221 -12.37 -1.20 9.74
N SER A 222 -11.92 -0.57 8.64
CA SER A 222 -11.43 -1.23 7.41
C SER A 222 -9.91 -1.36 7.30
N ASP A 223 -9.16 -1.03 8.37
CA ASP A 223 -7.68 -1.10 8.47
C ASP A 223 -6.89 -0.39 7.33
N VAL A 224 -7.56 0.46 6.53
CA VAL A 224 -6.95 1.36 5.53
C VAL A 224 -6.36 2.59 6.26
N GLU A 225 -5.08 2.52 6.65
CA GLU A 225 -4.35 3.65 7.24
C GLU A 225 -3.66 4.48 6.15
N SER A 226 -4.25 5.62 5.76
CA SER A 226 -3.67 6.56 4.77
C SER A 226 -3.73 8.02 5.26
N PRO A 227 -2.64 8.82 5.11
CA PRO A 227 -2.62 10.25 5.41
C PRO A 227 -3.67 11.05 4.65
N ALA A 228 -3.93 10.69 3.38
CA ALA A 228 -4.94 11.34 2.55
C ALA A 228 -6.36 11.08 3.08
N VAL A 229 -6.64 9.87 3.56
CA VAL A 229 -7.93 9.50 4.18
C VAL A 229 -8.13 10.27 5.49
N ASP A 230 -7.12 10.33 6.36
CA ASP A 230 -7.20 11.05 7.64
C ASP A 230 -7.42 12.56 7.41
N ALA A 231 -6.70 13.19 6.48
CA ALA A 231 -6.91 14.60 6.15
C ALA A 231 -8.29 14.88 5.52
N ALA A 232 -8.78 14.00 4.64
CA ALA A 232 -10.11 14.11 4.07
C ALA A 232 -11.23 13.90 5.11
N LEU A 233 -11.00 13.04 6.13
CA LEU A 233 -11.88 12.89 7.28
C LEU A 233 -11.92 14.17 8.13
N GLU A 234 -10.77 14.79 8.43
CA GLU A 234 -10.74 16.06 9.18
C GLU A 234 -11.45 17.20 8.42
N ALA A 235 -11.24 17.29 7.09
CA ALA A 235 -11.96 18.25 6.24
C ALA A 235 -13.49 18.01 6.24
N ALA A 236 -13.93 16.74 6.22
CA ALA A 236 -15.34 16.38 6.32
C ALA A 236 -15.94 16.67 7.72
N GLU A 237 -15.19 16.48 8.80
CA GLU A 237 -15.59 16.92 10.16
C GLU A 237 -15.74 18.44 10.25
N ALA A 238 -14.77 19.20 9.73
CA ALA A 238 -14.79 20.66 9.73
C ALA A 238 -16.01 21.20 8.96
N ALA A 239 -16.26 20.69 7.75
CA ALA A 239 -17.40 21.07 6.94
C ALA A 239 -18.75 20.68 7.58
N GLN A 240 -18.82 19.57 8.33
CA GLN A 240 -20.00 19.26 9.15
C GLN A 240 -20.25 20.29 10.25
N ASP A 241 -19.22 20.76 10.95
CA ASP A 241 -19.36 21.77 12.01
C ASP A 241 -19.67 23.18 11.46
N GLU A 242 -19.23 23.49 10.23
CA GLU A 242 -19.72 24.65 9.46
C GLU A 242 -21.23 24.53 9.18
N VAL A 243 -21.69 23.40 8.62
CA VAL A 243 -23.12 23.15 8.35
C VAL A 243 -23.97 23.24 9.63
N ARG A 244 -23.49 22.67 10.75
CA ARG A 244 -24.15 22.78 12.07
C ARG A 244 -24.20 24.23 12.57
N SER A 245 -23.19 25.05 12.25
CA SER A 245 -23.12 26.46 12.63
C SER A 245 -24.04 27.34 11.77
N ALA A 246 -24.08 27.12 10.46
CA ALA A 246 -25.01 27.78 9.53
C ALA A 246 -26.48 27.47 9.89
N LEU A 247 -26.80 26.24 10.28
CA LEU A 247 -28.13 25.90 10.81
C LEU A 247 -28.54 26.73 12.05
N ILE A 248 -27.59 27.15 12.89
CA ILE A 248 -27.85 27.98 14.07
C ILE A 248 -28.10 29.45 13.68
N SER A 249 -27.56 29.93 12.56
CA SER A 249 -27.78 31.29 12.06
C SER A 249 -29.18 31.50 11.48
N GLU A 250 -29.81 30.43 10.98
CA GLU A 250 -31.03 30.44 10.16
C GLU A 250 -30.88 31.22 8.82
N ASP A 251 -29.66 31.43 8.30
CA ASP A 251 -29.43 32.07 6.99
C ASP A 251 -29.21 31.06 5.85
N THR A 252 -30.07 31.12 4.84
CA THR A 252 -30.10 30.19 3.70
C THR A 252 -29.02 30.44 2.65
N GLU A 253 -28.27 31.54 2.74
CA GLU A 253 -27.06 31.75 1.91
C GLU A 253 -25.90 30.97 2.56
N GLU A 254 -25.59 31.25 3.83
CA GLU A 254 -24.60 30.52 4.66
C GLU A 254 -24.82 28.99 4.66
N ILE A 255 -26.07 28.51 4.84
CA ILE A 255 -26.34 27.06 4.82
C ILE A 255 -26.05 26.44 3.45
N ALA A 256 -26.36 27.13 2.35
CA ALA A 256 -26.16 26.59 1.01
C ALA A 256 -24.68 26.48 0.63
N ASP A 257 -23.88 27.46 1.06
CA ASP A 257 -22.45 27.46 0.83
C ASP A 257 -21.78 26.37 1.69
N ALA A 258 -22.12 26.24 2.98
CA ALA A 258 -21.62 25.17 3.86
C ALA A 258 -21.97 23.73 3.37
N ILE A 259 -23.16 23.51 2.81
CA ILE A 259 -23.52 22.22 2.19
C ILE A 259 -22.66 21.95 0.94
N THR A 260 -22.28 22.99 0.20
CA THR A 260 -21.41 22.85 -0.98
C THR A 260 -19.99 22.47 -0.55
N ASN A 261 -19.49 23.04 0.55
CA ASN A 261 -18.19 22.68 1.13
C ASN A 261 -18.20 21.22 1.62
N LEU A 262 -19.20 20.81 2.40
CA LEU A 262 -19.34 19.43 2.87
C LEU A 262 -19.50 18.44 1.70
N GLY A 263 -20.23 18.80 0.65
CA GLY A 263 -20.33 17.96 -0.55
C GLY A 263 -19.04 17.89 -1.38
N SER A 264 -18.08 18.78 -1.16
CA SER A 264 -16.74 18.73 -1.76
C SER A 264 -15.82 17.85 -0.92
N ALA A 265 -15.71 18.10 0.39
CA ALA A 265 -14.93 17.27 1.31
C ALA A 265 -15.36 15.80 1.31
N MET A 266 -16.67 15.52 1.18
CA MET A 266 -17.17 14.16 1.00
C MET A 266 -16.76 13.50 -0.32
N GLN A 267 -16.51 14.27 -1.37
CA GLN A 267 -16.00 13.76 -2.65
C GLN A 267 -14.48 13.56 -2.59
N ASP A 268 -13.76 14.44 -1.89
CA ASP A 268 -12.31 14.28 -1.68
C ASP A 268 -12.03 13.04 -0.80
N LEU A 269 -12.90 12.77 0.19
CA LEU A 269 -12.91 11.52 0.98
C LEU A 269 -13.34 10.27 0.18
N GLU A 270 -14.20 10.41 -0.84
CA GLU A 270 -14.53 9.31 -1.77
C GLU A 270 -13.28 8.91 -2.55
N VAL A 271 -12.54 9.88 -3.09
CA VAL A 271 -11.30 9.63 -3.83
C VAL A 271 -10.20 9.06 -2.93
N ALA A 272 -9.92 9.68 -1.77
CA ALA A 272 -8.86 9.22 -0.88
C ALA A 272 -9.11 7.80 -0.35
N ALA A 273 -10.38 7.41 -0.13
CA ALA A 273 -10.73 6.07 0.32
C ALA A 273 -10.67 5.02 -0.81
N ASP A 274 -11.02 5.40 -2.05
CA ASP A 274 -10.85 4.53 -3.23
C ASP A 274 -9.36 4.30 -3.50
N ASP A 275 -8.56 5.37 -3.55
CA ASP A 275 -7.11 5.31 -3.82
C ASP A 275 -6.38 4.47 -2.75
N ALA A 276 -6.63 4.74 -1.45
CA ALA A 276 -6.00 3.98 -0.37
C ALA A 276 -6.48 2.52 -0.23
N GLN A 277 -7.61 2.15 -0.86
CA GLN A 277 -7.99 0.73 -0.99
C GLN A 277 -7.20 0.05 -2.11
N GLU A 278 -6.95 0.73 -3.23
CA GLU A 278 -6.10 0.24 -4.34
C GLU A 278 -4.67 -0.01 -3.80
N ASP A 279 -4.11 0.95 -3.04
CA ASP A 279 -2.80 0.83 -2.37
C ASP A 279 -2.73 -0.40 -1.43
N ALA A 280 -3.75 -0.63 -0.59
CA ALA A 280 -3.79 -1.75 0.35
C ALA A 280 -3.95 -3.12 -0.32
N GLU A 281 -4.71 -3.20 -1.42
CA GLU A 281 -4.81 -4.41 -2.25
C GLU A 281 -3.46 -4.74 -2.92
N ALA A 282 -2.72 -3.71 -3.34
CA ALA A 282 -1.41 -3.83 -3.95
C ALA A 282 -0.33 -4.26 -2.93
N GLU A 283 -0.28 -3.63 -1.74
CA GLU A 283 0.63 -4.00 -0.65
C GLU A 283 0.40 -5.46 -0.18
N GLN A 284 -0.86 -5.88 -0.02
CA GLN A 284 -1.19 -7.28 0.31
C GLN A 284 -0.65 -8.26 -0.75
N ALA A 285 -0.68 -7.90 -2.04
CA ALA A 285 -0.12 -8.74 -3.10
C ALA A 285 1.41 -8.86 -3.01
N ALA A 286 2.10 -7.77 -2.62
CA ALA A 286 3.54 -7.76 -2.40
C ALA A 286 3.97 -8.55 -1.14
N GLU A 287 3.22 -8.47 -0.04
CA GLU A 287 3.47 -9.29 1.17
C GLU A 287 3.29 -10.79 0.89
N VAL A 288 2.20 -11.16 0.20
CA VAL A 288 1.89 -12.54 -0.22
C VAL A 288 3.02 -13.11 -1.09
N ALA A 289 3.45 -12.36 -2.10
CA ALA A 289 4.53 -12.83 -2.97
C ALA A 289 5.87 -12.94 -2.24
N GLU A 290 6.10 -12.14 -1.18
CA GLU A 290 7.30 -12.25 -0.36
C GLU A 290 7.31 -13.54 0.48
N GLU A 291 6.21 -13.86 1.15
CA GLU A 291 6.11 -15.09 1.97
C GLU A 291 6.32 -16.34 1.09
N ALA A 292 5.66 -16.39 -0.08
CA ALA A 292 5.83 -17.44 -1.08
C ALA A 292 7.29 -17.63 -1.52
N VAL A 293 8.03 -16.53 -1.71
CA VAL A 293 9.45 -16.55 -2.07
C VAL A 293 10.33 -17.00 -0.91
N GLN A 294 10.10 -16.52 0.32
CA GLN A 294 10.88 -16.90 1.50
C GLN A 294 10.75 -18.40 1.80
N ASP A 295 9.56 -18.97 1.65
CA ASP A 295 9.32 -20.41 1.82
C ASP A 295 9.93 -21.23 0.68
N SER A 296 9.79 -20.77 -0.57
CA SER A 296 10.42 -21.38 -1.76
C SER A 296 11.95 -21.45 -1.67
N LEU A 297 12.59 -20.35 -1.24
CA LEU A 297 14.03 -20.30 -0.99
C LEU A 297 14.41 -21.25 0.16
N THR A 298 13.64 -21.25 1.25
CA THR A 298 13.87 -22.15 2.40
C THR A 298 13.79 -23.63 2.00
N GLU A 299 12.80 -24.05 1.22
CA GLU A 299 12.62 -25.43 0.76
C GLU A 299 13.77 -25.88 -0.15
N ILE A 300 14.17 -25.00 -1.10
CA ILE A 300 15.35 -25.23 -1.94
C ILE A 300 16.64 -25.31 -1.12
N SER A 301 16.81 -24.46 -0.11
CA SER A 301 18.00 -24.43 0.75
C SER A 301 18.13 -25.73 1.58
N GLU A 302 17.02 -26.26 2.11
CA GLU A 302 17.01 -27.56 2.79
C GLU A 302 17.25 -28.75 1.83
N ASN A 303 16.76 -28.69 0.58
CA ASN A 303 16.75 -29.80 -0.38
C ASN A 303 17.74 -29.68 -1.57
N LEU A 304 18.67 -28.72 -1.56
CA LEU A 304 19.55 -28.30 -2.69
C LEU A 304 20.32 -29.41 -3.43
N ASP A 305 20.67 -30.50 -2.72
CA ASP A 305 21.37 -31.68 -3.26
C ASP A 305 20.44 -32.55 -4.15
N GLU A 306 19.12 -32.42 -4.00
CA GLU A 306 18.06 -33.12 -4.74
C GLU A 306 17.34 -32.21 -5.76
N VAL A 307 17.45 -30.87 -5.60
CA VAL A 307 16.94 -29.84 -6.54
C VAL A 307 17.42 -30.09 -7.98
N ASN A 308 16.49 -29.92 -8.91
CA ASN A 308 16.63 -30.18 -10.34
C ASN A 308 16.10 -28.98 -11.15
N ALA A 309 16.35 -28.96 -12.46
CA ALA A 309 16.04 -27.81 -13.33
C ALA A 309 14.53 -27.53 -13.55
N GLU A 310 13.65 -28.40 -13.05
CA GLU A 310 12.19 -28.16 -13.02
C GLU A 310 11.85 -27.39 -11.73
N ALA A 311 12.33 -27.86 -10.57
CA ALA A 311 12.15 -27.17 -9.27
C ALA A 311 12.86 -25.81 -9.18
N ALA A 312 14.10 -25.71 -9.66
CA ALA A 312 14.79 -24.42 -9.74
C ALA A 312 14.26 -23.50 -10.84
N GLY A 313 13.37 -24.01 -11.71
CA GLY A 313 12.62 -23.19 -12.65
C GLY A 313 11.38 -22.58 -12.02
N SER A 314 10.69 -23.32 -11.12
CA SER A 314 9.59 -22.80 -10.30
C SER A 314 10.05 -21.61 -9.47
N VAL A 315 11.02 -21.82 -8.56
CA VAL A 315 11.46 -20.75 -7.64
C VAL A 315 12.02 -19.51 -8.34
N VAL A 316 12.47 -19.63 -9.60
CA VAL A 316 12.86 -18.49 -10.43
C VAL A 316 11.65 -17.80 -11.09
N GLU A 317 10.59 -18.54 -11.43
CA GLU A 317 9.29 -17.99 -11.84
C GLU A 317 8.64 -17.26 -10.63
N ASP A 318 8.61 -17.90 -9.46
CA ASP A 318 8.05 -17.36 -8.20
C ASP A 318 8.78 -16.07 -7.74
N ILE A 319 10.12 -16.04 -7.77
CA ILE A 319 10.92 -14.84 -7.44
C ILE A 319 10.68 -13.68 -8.42
N LEU A 320 10.51 -13.97 -9.71
CA LEU A 320 10.24 -12.92 -10.70
C LEU A 320 8.80 -12.40 -10.63
N GLU A 321 7.86 -13.23 -10.16
CA GLU A 321 6.49 -12.81 -9.87
C GLU A 321 6.43 -11.90 -8.63
N HIS A 322 7.22 -12.18 -7.59
CA HIS A 322 7.42 -11.29 -6.43
C HIS A 322 8.05 -9.94 -6.79
N VAL A 323 9.12 -9.95 -7.60
CA VAL A 323 9.74 -8.70 -8.08
C VAL A 323 8.74 -7.88 -8.92
N GLN A 324 7.94 -8.53 -9.77
CA GLN A 324 6.89 -7.85 -10.55
C GLN A 324 5.76 -7.33 -9.64
N ALA A 325 5.34 -8.06 -8.61
CA ALA A 325 4.32 -7.59 -7.68
C ALA A 325 4.78 -6.28 -7.00
N LYS A 326 6.02 -6.23 -6.51
CA LYS A 326 6.61 -5.01 -5.95
C LYS A 326 6.88 -3.91 -7.00
N GLU A 327 7.17 -4.24 -8.26
CA GLU A 327 7.21 -3.25 -9.36
C GLU A 327 5.83 -2.63 -9.62
N ASP A 328 4.77 -3.45 -9.58
CA ASP A 328 3.39 -3.00 -9.83
C ASP A 328 2.92 -2.05 -8.70
N VAL A 329 3.17 -2.37 -7.41
CA VAL A 329 2.92 -1.42 -6.29
C VAL A 329 3.75 -0.14 -6.45
N ALA A 330 5.02 -0.27 -6.84
CA ALA A 330 5.89 0.89 -7.04
C ALA A 330 5.42 1.81 -8.19
N GLU A 331 4.88 1.28 -9.31
CA GLU A 331 4.28 2.12 -10.37
C GLU A 331 3.00 2.83 -9.89
N GLU A 332 2.26 2.27 -8.93
CA GLU A 332 1.05 2.87 -8.36
C GLU A 332 1.38 3.99 -7.34
N SER A 333 2.36 3.77 -6.47
CA SER A 333 2.90 4.77 -5.51
C SER A 333 3.84 5.82 -6.14
N ASP A 334 3.92 5.93 -7.48
CA ASP A 334 4.81 6.84 -8.25
C ASP A 334 6.35 6.63 -7.96
N ILE A 335 6.76 5.46 -7.44
CA ILE A 335 8.14 5.08 -7.11
C ILE A 335 8.89 4.56 -8.36
N ASP A 336 9.65 5.44 -9.03
CA ASP A 336 10.49 5.13 -10.21
C ASP A 336 11.96 5.53 -9.93
N THR A 337 12.65 4.80 -9.04
CA THR A 337 14.06 5.08 -8.68
C THR A 337 15.07 4.19 -9.42
N PRO A 338 16.19 4.76 -9.90
CA PRO A 338 17.24 3.98 -10.57
C PRO A 338 18.05 3.09 -9.61
N GLU A 339 17.88 3.27 -8.30
CA GLU A 339 18.37 2.40 -7.25
C GLU A 339 17.52 1.12 -7.15
N LEU A 340 16.18 1.22 -7.20
CA LEU A 340 15.26 0.08 -7.28
C LEU A 340 15.37 -0.69 -8.61
N GLU A 341 15.42 0.00 -9.77
CA GLU A 341 15.72 -0.62 -11.09
C GLU A 341 17.02 -1.46 -11.04
N ALA A 342 18.02 -1.02 -10.27
CA ALA A 342 19.31 -1.70 -10.17
C ALA A 342 19.30 -2.92 -9.23
N ALA A 343 18.41 -2.92 -8.23
CA ALA A 343 18.15 -4.10 -7.38
C ALA A 343 17.36 -5.16 -8.17
N GLU A 344 16.36 -4.75 -8.97
CA GLU A 344 15.60 -5.60 -9.89
C GLU A 344 16.52 -6.34 -10.90
N GLU A 345 17.37 -5.61 -11.67
CA GLU A 345 18.31 -6.24 -12.62
C GLU A 345 19.31 -7.19 -11.91
N ALA A 346 19.61 -6.96 -10.63
CA ALA A 346 20.45 -7.84 -9.83
C ALA A 346 19.74 -9.16 -9.45
N VAL A 347 18.47 -9.10 -9.03
CA VAL A 347 17.65 -10.30 -8.76
C VAL A 347 17.43 -11.11 -10.04
N GLU A 348 17.03 -10.48 -11.16
CA GLU A 348 16.92 -11.16 -12.47
C GLU A 348 18.22 -11.92 -12.81
N THR A 349 19.36 -11.24 -12.65
CA THR A 349 20.68 -11.79 -12.97
C THR A 349 21.07 -12.95 -12.05
N ALA A 350 20.77 -12.87 -10.75
CA ALA A 350 21.02 -13.94 -9.79
C ALA A 350 20.13 -15.16 -10.06
N ALA A 351 18.85 -14.93 -10.38
CA ALA A 351 17.88 -15.97 -10.69
C ALA A 351 18.25 -16.74 -11.98
N GLU A 352 18.59 -16.04 -13.09
CA GLU A 352 19.13 -16.68 -14.30
C GLU A 352 20.40 -17.50 -14.01
N ALA A 353 21.29 -16.99 -13.15
CA ALA A 353 22.53 -17.67 -12.79
C ALA A 353 22.29 -18.95 -11.99
N PHE A 354 21.35 -18.94 -11.04
CA PHE A 354 20.93 -20.11 -10.28
C PHE A 354 20.34 -21.19 -11.20
N GLU A 355 19.43 -20.82 -12.12
CA GLU A 355 18.85 -21.77 -13.10
C GLU A 355 19.94 -22.39 -13.99
N GLU A 356 20.89 -21.61 -14.54
CA GLU A 356 21.98 -22.14 -15.37
C GLU A 356 22.87 -23.11 -14.57
N VAL A 357 23.19 -22.81 -13.31
CA VAL A 357 24.01 -23.70 -12.45
C VAL A 357 23.28 -25.01 -12.17
N VAL A 358 22.00 -24.96 -11.81
CA VAL A 358 21.20 -26.16 -11.53
C VAL A 358 21.03 -27.01 -12.80
N ALA A 359 20.63 -26.40 -13.92
CA ALA A 359 20.40 -27.05 -15.21
C ALA A 359 21.69 -27.56 -15.88
N GLY A 360 22.80 -26.85 -15.69
CA GLY A 360 24.15 -27.27 -16.09
C GLY A 360 24.65 -28.51 -15.34
N GLY A 361 24.03 -28.84 -14.20
CA GLY A 361 24.47 -29.91 -13.30
C GLY A 361 25.74 -29.51 -12.54
N GLY A 362 25.75 -28.29 -11.99
CA GLY A 362 26.79 -27.76 -11.12
C GLY A 362 27.12 -28.67 -9.93
N SER A 363 28.27 -28.43 -9.31
CA SER A 363 28.59 -29.05 -8.02
C SER A 363 27.74 -28.45 -6.90
N SER A 364 27.52 -29.17 -5.79
CA SER A 364 26.73 -28.64 -4.67
C SER A 364 27.29 -27.30 -4.16
N SER A 365 28.62 -27.13 -4.07
CA SER A 365 29.26 -25.82 -3.75
C SER A 365 28.74 -24.74 -4.70
N ALA A 366 29.00 -24.85 -6.01
CA ALA A 366 28.49 -23.87 -6.97
C ALA A 366 26.97 -23.61 -6.95
N ARG A 367 26.15 -24.55 -6.45
CA ARG A 367 24.71 -24.34 -6.21
C ARG A 367 24.44 -23.60 -4.90
N GLU A 368 25.18 -23.93 -3.85
CA GLU A 368 25.18 -23.28 -2.52
C GLU A 368 25.65 -21.83 -2.69
N ASP A 369 26.78 -21.61 -3.38
CA ASP A 369 27.34 -20.30 -3.72
C ASP A 369 26.36 -19.45 -4.59
N ALA A 370 25.58 -20.07 -5.48
CA ALA A 370 24.61 -19.38 -6.34
C ALA A 370 23.26 -19.13 -5.67
N LEU A 371 22.84 -20.00 -4.74
CA LEU A 371 21.65 -19.78 -3.91
C LEU A 371 21.93 -18.68 -2.87
N GLU A 372 23.10 -18.72 -2.21
CA GLU A 372 23.53 -17.68 -1.25
C GLU A 372 23.60 -16.30 -1.92
N THR A 373 23.98 -16.23 -3.21
CA THR A 373 23.92 -14.98 -3.98
C THR A 373 22.47 -14.54 -4.28
N LEU A 374 21.57 -15.49 -4.57
CA LEU A 374 20.16 -15.19 -4.87
C LEU A 374 19.39 -14.76 -3.62
N GLU A 375 19.58 -15.47 -2.51
CA GLU A 375 19.12 -15.09 -1.16
C GLU A 375 19.59 -13.65 -0.83
N GLU A 376 20.90 -13.36 -0.96
CA GLU A 376 21.48 -12.02 -0.70
C GLU A 376 20.87 -10.93 -1.62
N THR A 377 20.60 -11.20 -2.90
CA THR A 377 19.98 -10.21 -3.81
C THR A 377 18.49 -9.98 -3.58
N VAL A 378 17.75 -11.00 -3.12
CA VAL A 378 16.30 -10.85 -2.81
C VAL A 378 16.14 -10.10 -1.49
N ASP A 379 16.95 -10.42 -0.48
CA ASP A 379 17.03 -9.65 0.77
C ASP A 379 17.38 -8.16 0.48
N ASP A 380 18.40 -7.90 -0.35
CA ASP A 380 18.81 -6.55 -0.80
C ASP A 380 17.68 -5.80 -1.54
N PHE A 381 16.86 -6.49 -2.36
CA PHE A 381 15.74 -5.89 -3.08
C PHE A 381 14.58 -5.56 -2.17
N ASN A 382 14.24 -6.44 -1.22
CA ASN A 382 13.19 -6.16 -0.24
C ASN A 382 13.58 -5.00 0.69
N GLU A 383 14.83 -4.93 1.17
CA GLU A 383 15.31 -3.80 1.99
C GLU A 383 15.26 -2.47 1.20
N GLN A 384 15.64 -2.46 -0.08
CA GLN A 384 15.51 -1.27 -0.94
C GLN A 384 14.04 -0.88 -1.14
N TYR A 385 13.17 -1.83 -1.45
CA TYR A 385 11.74 -1.56 -1.64
C TYR A 385 11.08 -0.99 -0.37
N GLU A 386 11.34 -1.59 0.81
CA GLU A 386 10.84 -1.09 2.10
C GLU A 386 11.33 0.35 2.37
N GLU A 387 12.57 0.68 2.01
CA GLU A 387 13.12 2.02 2.20
C GLU A 387 12.47 3.06 1.26
N GLU A 388 12.28 2.72 -0.02
CA GLU A 388 11.67 3.60 -1.03
C GLU A 388 10.17 3.80 -0.78
N ASN A 389 9.43 2.73 -0.42
CA ASN A 389 7.99 2.83 -0.09
C ASN A 389 7.75 3.75 1.11
N LYS A 390 8.57 3.57 2.15
CA LYS A 390 8.52 4.42 3.35
C LYS A 390 8.92 5.88 3.05
N GLN A 391 9.76 6.14 2.06
CA GLN A 391 10.04 7.51 1.61
C GLN A 391 8.84 8.11 0.86
N ALA A 392 8.17 7.33 -0.01
CA ALA A 392 6.96 7.77 -0.69
C ALA A 392 5.80 8.08 0.27
N GLU A 393 5.60 7.26 1.32
CA GLU A 393 4.67 7.53 2.42
C GLU A 393 4.98 8.87 3.11
N GLU A 394 6.25 9.13 3.45
CA GLU A 394 6.69 10.38 4.09
C GLU A 394 6.57 11.60 3.15
N GLU A 395 6.78 11.44 1.84
CA GLU A 395 6.50 12.48 0.83
C GLU A 395 4.99 12.77 0.71
N GLN A 396 4.14 11.73 0.73
CA GLN A 396 2.68 11.87 0.67
C GLN A 396 2.14 12.58 1.93
N GLU A 397 2.60 12.19 3.13
CA GLU A 397 2.31 12.90 4.39
C GLU A 397 2.68 14.40 4.28
N GLN A 398 3.85 14.70 3.70
CA GLN A 398 4.33 16.07 3.52
C GLN A 398 3.47 16.85 2.51
N GLU A 399 3.07 16.26 1.37
CA GLU A 399 2.20 16.92 0.40
C GLU A 399 0.82 17.21 1.01
N VAL A 400 0.22 16.24 1.70
CA VAL A 400 -1.08 16.39 2.40
C VAL A 400 -1.03 17.54 3.41
N ALA A 401 0.00 17.60 4.27
CA ALA A 401 0.14 18.68 5.24
C ALA A 401 0.39 20.05 4.56
N GLN A 402 1.11 20.08 3.43
CA GLN A 402 1.35 21.30 2.66
C GLN A 402 0.08 21.80 1.97
N GLU A 403 -0.68 20.94 1.31
CA GLU A 403 -1.96 21.27 0.67
C GLU A 403 -2.99 21.71 1.72
N GLY A 404 -3.12 20.98 2.83
CA GLY A 404 -4.00 21.34 3.94
C GLY A 404 -3.69 22.72 4.50
N ALA A 405 -2.41 23.04 4.73
CA ALA A 405 -2.01 24.37 5.19
C ALA A 405 -2.38 25.48 4.18
N GLN A 406 -2.25 25.22 2.87
CA GLN A 406 -2.63 26.16 1.82
C GLN A 406 -4.16 26.33 1.71
N ALA A 407 -4.93 25.24 1.80
CA ALA A 407 -6.39 25.25 1.79
C ALA A 407 -6.95 26.07 2.96
N ALA A 408 -6.51 25.79 4.19
CA ALA A 408 -6.87 26.53 5.38
C ALA A 408 -6.56 28.04 5.27
N LEU A 409 -5.48 28.42 4.56
CA LEU A 409 -5.18 29.83 4.27
C LEU A 409 -6.13 30.44 3.23
N GLU A 410 -6.54 29.70 2.19
CA GLU A 410 -7.55 30.18 1.23
C GLU A 410 -8.90 30.43 1.92
N ASP A 411 -9.32 29.55 2.83
CA ASP A 411 -10.56 29.68 3.62
C ASP A 411 -10.51 30.88 4.56
N VAL A 412 -9.41 31.10 5.29
CA VAL A 412 -9.20 32.32 6.09
C VAL A 412 -9.31 33.59 5.22
N MET A 413 -8.91 33.55 3.94
CA MET A 413 -9.07 34.68 3.02
C MET A 413 -10.52 34.83 2.50
N ALA A 414 -11.25 33.73 2.33
CA ALA A 414 -12.68 33.74 2.00
C ALA A 414 -13.48 34.35 3.15
N ASP A 415 -13.39 33.80 4.36
CA ASP A 415 -14.04 34.29 5.57
C ASP A 415 -13.82 35.78 5.82
N LEU A 416 -12.56 36.23 5.72
CA LEU A 416 -12.22 37.65 5.88
C LEU A 416 -12.90 38.55 4.85
N THR A 417 -13.15 38.04 3.64
CA THR A 417 -13.83 38.74 2.55
C THR A 417 -15.35 38.82 2.78
N GLU A 418 -15.94 37.75 3.29
CA GLU A 418 -17.35 37.58 3.64
C GLU A 418 -17.69 38.41 4.90
N GLY A 419 -16.75 38.44 5.84
CA GLY A 419 -16.79 39.15 7.11
C GLY A 419 -17.03 38.26 8.32
N ASP A 420 -16.91 36.92 8.18
CA ASP A 420 -16.78 36.06 9.34
C ASP A 420 -15.36 36.21 9.92
N THR A 421 -15.31 36.30 11.24
CA THR A 421 -14.06 36.51 11.99
C THR A 421 -13.99 35.59 13.20
N GLU A 422 -15.00 34.74 13.40
CA GLU A 422 -15.03 33.69 14.41
C GLU A 422 -14.53 32.39 13.75
N GLN A 423 -15.04 32.05 12.54
CA GLN A 423 -14.56 30.95 11.69
C GLN A 423 -13.08 31.15 11.29
N ALA A 424 -12.73 32.30 10.70
CA ALA A 424 -11.34 32.68 10.45
C ALA A 424 -10.44 32.80 11.70
N GLU A 425 -10.95 32.76 12.94
CA GLU A 425 -10.08 32.62 14.13
C GLU A 425 -9.78 31.15 14.45
N GLU A 426 -10.67 30.23 14.06
CA GLU A 426 -10.58 28.77 14.23
C GLU A 426 -9.62 28.16 13.21
N THR A 427 -9.85 28.37 11.90
CA THR A 427 -9.01 27.88 10.77
C THR A 427 -7.53 28.35 10.81
N ILE A 428 -7.20 29.35 11.64
CA ILE A 428 -5.77 29.74 11.84
C ILE A 428 -5.05 28.78 12.82
N ASP A 429 -5.75 28.00 13.66
CA ASP A 429 -5.08 26.96 14.46
C ASP A 429 -4.63 25.82 13.52
N GLU A 430 -5.50 25.38 12.60
CA GLU A 430 -5.23 24.40 11.53
C GLU A 430 -3.99 24.75 10.68
N ILE A 431 -3.87 26.00 10.18
CA ILE A 431 -2.64 26.46 9.47
C ILE A 431 -1.38 26.29 10.34
N THR A 432 -1.48 26.44 11.66
CA THR A 432 -0.31 26.26 12.55
C THR A 432 -0.06 24.82 12.94
N ASP A 433 -1.10 23.97 13.00
CA ASP A 433 -0.95 22.55 13.30
C ASP A 433 -0.28 21.86 12.09
N ASN A 434 -0.77 22.05 10.86
CA ASN A 434 -0.15 21.51 9.63
C ASN A 434 1.31 21.97 9.41
N ILE A 435 1.66 23.20 9.82
CA ILE A 435 3.04 23.72 9.75
C ILE A 435 3.93 23.16 10.87
N ASP A 436 3.36 22.78 12.02
CA ASP A 436 4.08 22.06 13.07
C ASP A 436 4.33 20.60 12.66
N ASP A 437 3.40 19.97 11.91
CA ASP A 437 3.54 18.61 11.39
C ASP A 437 4.60 18.54 10.27
N LEU A 438 4.55 19.43 9.27
CA LEU A 438 5.64 19.58 8.27
C LEU A 438 7.02 19.83 8.91
N ALA A 439 7.07 20.53 10.04
CA ALA A 439 8.32 20.74 10.78
C ALA A 439 8.76 19.48 11.57
N SER A 440 7.83 18.59 11.93
CA SER A 440 8.13 17.30 12.55
C SER A 440 8.64 16.29 11.51
N MET A 441 7.96 16.18 10.35
CA MET A 441 8.42 15.36 9.21
C MET A 441 9.85 15.74 8.82
N ALA A 442 10.14 17.05 8.75
CA ALA A 442 11.51 17.52 8.55
C ALA A 442 12.48 17.25 9.72
N GLU A 443 12.04 17.10 10.99
CA GLU A 443 12.93 16.65 12.09
C GLU A 443 13.24 15.15 11.94
N ASP A 444 12.25 14.34 11.56
CA ASP A 444 12.35 12.89 11.43
C ASP A 444 13.17 12.48 10.19
N ALA A 445 13.03 13.17 9.04
CA ALA A 445 13.92 13.11 7.87
C ALA A 445 15.32 13.74 8.09
N GLY A 446 15.76 13.89 9.35
CA GLY A 446 17.09 14.38 9.71
C GLY A 446 17.36 15.88 9.47
N ALA A 447 16.38 16.62 8.95
CA ALA A 447 16.48 18.03 8.58
C ALA A 447 16.19 19.03 9.74
N ASP A 448 16.48 18.67 11.01
CA ASP A 448 16.54 19.59 12.18
C ASP A 448 17.58 20.70 11.95
N THR A 449 17.15 21.73 11.22
CA THR A 449 17.97 22.90 10.91
C THR A 449 17.43 24.15 11.60
N PRO A 450 18.32 25.05 12.09
CA PRO A 450 17.93 26.38 12.59
C PRO A 450 17.30 27.32 11.54
N GLN A 451 17.00 26.82 10.33
CA GLN A 451 16.32 27.53 9.26
C GLN A 451 14.83 27.16 9.22
N VAL A 452 14.49 25.86 9.30
CA VAL A 452 13.10 25.35 9.46
C VAL A 452 12.50 25.92 10.75
N ASP A 453 13.18 25.67 11.88
CA ASP A 453 12.98 26.23 13.24
C ASP A 453 12.76 27.77 13.26
N PHE A 454 13.33 28.51 12.31
CA PHE A 454 13.17 29.96 12.19
C PHE A 454 12.01 30.38 11.27
N ALA A 455 11.71 29.58 10.23
CA ALA A 455 10.63 29.84 9.30
C ALA A 455 9.27 29.50 9.93
N GLN A 456 9.13 28.33 10.58
CA GLN A 456 8.00 27.94 11.42
C GLN A 456 7.66 29.04 12.45
N ALA A 457 8.64 29.47 13.25
CA ALA A 457 8.44 30.51 14.25
C ALA A 457 8.09 31.91 13.66
N GLU A 458 8.39 32.19 12.39
CA GLU A 458 7.89 33.40 11.71
C GLU A 458 6.42 33.24 11.27
N ILE A 459 5.97 32.04 10.89
CA ILE A 459 4.58 31.70 10.58
C ILE A 459 3.72 31.80 11.85
N GLU A 460 4.12 31.13 12.95
CA GLU A 460 3.48 31.23 14.27
C GLU A 460 3.29 32.70 14.73
N GLU A 461 4.33 33.55 14.58
CA GLU A 461 4.26 34.96 15.00
C GLU A 461 3.21 35.73 14.17
N ILE A 462 3.05 35.40 12.88
CA ILE A 462 2.08 36.03 11.99
C ILE A 462 0.66 35.52 12.26
N ALA A 463 0.47 34.20 12.37
CA ALA A 463 -0.80 33.57 12.74
C ALA A 463 -1.32 34.14 14.08
N GLY A 464 -0.44 34.20 15.09
CA GLY A 464 -0.74 34.81 16.39
C GLY A 464 -1.01 36.33 16.34
N GLU A 465 -0.34 37.09 15.45
CA GLU A 465 -0.69 38.49 15.19
C GLU A 465 -2.05 38.62 14.47
N MET A 466 -2.46 37.63 13.68
CA MET A 466 -3.68 37.60 12.89
C MET A 466 -4.90 37.31 13.76
N LYS A 467 -4.87 36.25 14.61
CA LYS A 467 -5.89 36.04 15.66
C LYS A 467 -6.05 37.27 16.55
N ALA A 468 -4.92 37.90 16.94
CA ALA A 468 -4.97 39.15 17.71
C ALA A 468 -5.56 40.35 16.94
N ALA A 469 -5.59 40.33 15.61
CA ALA A 469 -6.26 41.34 14.78
C ALA A 469 -7.77 41.07 14.65
N LEU A 470 -8.17 39.81 14.53
CA LEU A 470 -9.58 39.37 14.55
C LEU A 470 -10.24 39.75 15.89
N GLN A 471 -9.64 39.37 17.02
CA GLN A 471 -10.07 39.75 18.37
C GLN A 471 -10.12 41.27 18.63
N GLU A 472 -9.40 42.09 17.83
CA GLU A 472 -9.46 43.56 17.87
C GLU A 472 -10.53 44.18 16.94
N GLU A 473 -11.38 43.37 16.30
CA GLU A 473 -12.37 43.74 15.26
C GLU A 473 -11.70 44.47 14.07
N ASN A 474 -10.54 43.99 13.60
CA ASN A 474 -9.65 44.71 12.68
C ASN A 474 -9.30 43.92 11.39
N ALA A 475 -10.32 43.52 10.63
CA ALA A 475 -10.19 42.78 9.36
C ALA A 475 -9.16 43.38 8.37
N GLU A 476 -9.11 44.72 8.18
CA GLU A 476 -8.11 45.37 7.29
C GLU A 476 -6.64 45.07 7.72
N ARG A 477 -6.39 44.67 8.98
CA ARG A 477 -5.09 44.17 9.42
C ARG A 477 -4.95 42.65 9.26
N ALA A 478 -6.02 41.88 9.46
CA ALA A 478 -6.00 40.43 9.25
C ALA A 478 -5.76 40.10 7.76
N GLU A 479 -6.48 40.74 6.82
CA GLU A 479 -6.21 40.66 5.36
C GLU A 479 -4.72 40.93 5.03
N GLN A 480 -4.12 41.94 5.68
CA GLN A 480 -2.71 42.29 5.50
C GLN A 480 -1.72 41.34 6.17
N LEU A 481 -2.18 40.45 7.05
CA LEU A 481 -1.38 39.40 7.66
C LEU A 481 -1.51 38.10 6.87
N ALA A 482 -2.69 37.78 6.32
CA ALA A 482 -2.89 36.69 5.36
C ALA A 482 -2.00 36.86 4.11
N GLU A 483 -1.99 38.06 3.48
CA GLU A 483 -1.04 38.43 2.39
C GLU A 483 0.46 38.33 2.79
N VAL A 484 0.77 38.13 4.08
CA VAL A 484 2.14 37.94 4.59
C VAL A 484 2.39 36.47 4.97
N LEU A 485 1.36 35.76 5.43
CA LEU A 485 1.36 34.35 5.78
C LEU A 485 1.53 33.47 4.53
N GLU A 486 0.77 33.75 3.46
CA GLU A 486 0.92 33.19 2.08
C GLU A 486 2.41 33.13 1.68
N ARG A 487 3.04 34.30 1.58
CA ARG A 487 4.47 34.44 1.23
C ARG A 487 5.46 34.03 2.31
N LYS A 488 4.99 33.40 3.37
CA LYS A 488 5.80 32.83 4.44
C LYS A 488 5.74 31.31 4.44
N MET A 489 4.58 30.75 4.11
CA MET A 489 4.40 29.35 3.72
C MET A 489 5.18 29.08 2.42
N ASP A 490 5.01 29.88 1.35
CA ASP A 490 5.84 29.84 0.12
C ASP A 490 7.38 29.70 0.36
N ASN A 491 7.86 30.23 1.48
CA ASN A 491 9.28 30.28 1.87
C ASN A 491 9.62 29.29 2.99
N PHE A 492 8.64 28.73 3.69
CA PHE A 492 8.82 27.63 4.62
C PHE A 492 8.97 26.35 3.80
N ASP A 493 8.10 26.14 2.81
CA ASP A 493 8.14 25.06 1.83
C ASP A 493 9.53 25.00 1.14
N GLU A 494 9.99 26.10 0.49
CA GLU A 494 11.35 26.21 -0.12
C GLU A 494 12.48 25.94 0.91
N VAL A 495 12.24 26.11 2.21
CA VAL A 495 13.23 25.88 3.28
C VAL A 495 13.19 24.46 3.82
N VAL A 496 12.03 23.80 3.84
CA VAL A 496 11.85 22.39 4.19
C VAL A 496 12.39 21.52 3.06
N GLU A 497 11.90 21.70 1.83
CA GLU A 497 12.38 21.06 0.58
C GLU A 497 13.91 21.09 0.51
N THR A 498 14.53 22.29 0.59
CA THR A 498 16.00 22.44 0.54
C THR A 498 16.73 21.83 1.76
N ALA A 499 16.06 21.62 2.89
CA ALA A 499 16.67 21.02 4.08
C ALA A 499 16.61 19.49 4.06
N VAL A 500 15.50 18.94 3.56
CA VAL A 500 15.23 17.52 3.31
C VAL A 500 16.15 17.00 2.18
N GLU A 501 16.16 17.64 1.00
CA GLU A 501 17.12 17.37 -0.12
C GLU A 501 18.59 17.28 0.36
N VAL A 502 18.94 18.06 1.38
CA VAL A 502 20.31 18.15 1.91
C VAL A 502 20.57 17.11 2.99
N ALA A 503 19.55 16.62 3.68
CA ALA A 503 19.65 15.52 4.64
C ALA A 503 19.79 14.18 3.91
N GLU A 504 18.89 13.88 2.96
CA GLU A 504 18.93 12.68 2.10
C GLU A 504 20.26 12.55 1.36
N ALA A 505 20.70 13.63 0.68
CA ALA A 505 21.98 13.64 -0.01
C ALA A 505 23.22 13.57 0.92
N GLN A 506 23.04 13.66 2.24
CA GLN A 506 24.06 13.30 3.23
C GLN A 506 23.97 11.82 3.63
N GLU A 507 22.77 11.30 3.89
CA GLU A 507 22.51 9.89 4.23
C GLU A 507 22.99 8.95 3.11
N ILE A 508 22.44 9.12 1.89
CA ILE A 508 22.87 8.40 0.66
C ILE A 508 24.39 8.43 0.49
N ALA A 509 25.05 9.55 0.81
CA ALA A 509 26.51 9.66 0.71
C ALA A 509 27.26 8.91 1.81
N GLU A 510 26.76 8.90 3.05
CA GLU A 510 27.35 8.16 4.17
C GLU A 510 27.16 6.65 3.98
N ASP A 511 26.00 6.18 3.51
CA ASP A 511 25.74 4.77 3.26
C ASP A 511 26.47 4.24 2.02
N THR A 512 26.55 5.02 0.94
CA THR A 512 27.42 4.68 -0.19
C THR A 512 28.90 4.62 0.23
N GLU A 513 29.37 5.53 1.09
CA GLU A 513 30.74 5.46 1.64
C GLU A 513 30.92 4.20 2.51
N GLN A 514 29.91 3.80 3.29
CA GLN A 514 29.92 2.60 4.12
C GLN A 514 29.96 1.32 3.27
N GLY A 515 29.08 1.17 2.27
CA GLY A 515 29.08 0.02 1.36
C GLY A 515 30.42 -0.15 0.63
N ILE A 516 31.00 0.96 0.14
CA ILE A 516 32.35 0.94 -0.48
C ILE A 516 33.43 0.51 0.53
N GLN A 517 33.29 0.82 1.83
CA GLN A 517 34.20 0.33 2.86
C GLN A 517 34.02 -1.17 3.17
N GLU A 518 32.84 -1.75 2.97
CA GLU A 518 32.58 -3.18 3.15
C GLU A 518 33.17 -4.02 1.98
N LEU A 519 33.23 -3.44 0.78
CA LEU A 519 33.96 -4.00 -0.38
C LEU A 519 35.48 -4.13 -0.16
N LEU A 520 36.10 -3.24 0.62
CA LEU A 520 37.56 -3.24 0.84
C LEU A 520 38.08 -4.57 1.43
N PRO A 521 37.50 -5.12 2.52
CA PRO A 521 37.79 -6.48 2.99
C PRO A 521 37.66 -7.55 1.91
N LYS A 522 36.56 -7.56 1.13
CA LYS A 522 36.30 -8.52 0.05
C LYS A 522 37.46 -8.50 -0.96
N LEU A 523 37.82 -7.30 -1.45
CA LEU A 523 38.98 -7.04 -2.33
C LEU A 523 40.34 -7.50 -1.75
N GLN A 524 40.56 -7.36 -0.43
CA GLN A 524 41.82 -7.78 0.21
C GLN A 524 41.99 -9.32 0.27
N SER A 525 40.89 -10.09 0.26
CA SER A 525 40.87 -11.57 0.30
C SER A 525 41.29 -12.24 -1.01
N LEU A 526 40.94 -11.65 -2.15
CA LEU A 526 41.21 -12.12 -3.53
C LEU A 526 42.63 -12.65 -3.78
N GLY A 527 43.61 -12.20 -2.99
CA GLY A 527 44.98 -12.68 -3.06
C GLY A 527 45.24 -14.13 -2.63
N GLU A 528 44.23 -14.91 -2.18
CA GLU A 528 44.43 -16.24 -1.58
C GLU A 528 43.77 -17.45 -2.33
N GLY A 529 42.99 -17.23 -3.41
CA GLY A 529 42.25 -18.27 -4.18
C GLY A 529 42.87 -18.79 -5.51
N ASP A 530 42.08 -19.54 -6.30
CA ASP A 530 42.41 -20.02 -7.66
C ASP A 530 42.14 -18.94 -8.74
N GLU A 531 42.62 -19.12 -9.99
CA GLU A 531 42.45 -18.13 -11.09
C GLU A 531 41.01 -18.00 -11.60
N GLU A 532 40.14 -18.98 -11.30
CA GLU A 532 38.74 -19.07 -11.71
C GLU A 532 37.88 -18.41 -10.61
N ASP A 533 38.02 -18.87 -9.35
CA ASP A 533 37.40 -18.29 -8.15
C ASP A 533 37.66 -16.77 -8.02
N VAL A 534 38.91 -16.33 -8.22
CA VAL A 534 39.32 -14.90 -8.13
C VAL A 534 38.85 -14.07 -9.34
N GLN A 535 38.33 -14.69 -10.40
CA GLN A 535 37.61 -13.95 -11.44
C GLN A 535 36.14 -13.76 -11.06
N GLN A 536 35.50 -14.79 -10.49
CA GLN A 536 34.12 -14.72 -10.04
C GLN A 536 33.93 -13.72 -8.88
N GLU A 537 34.77 -13.78 -7.83
CA GLU A 537 34.72 -12.79 -6.73
C GLU A 537 34.95 -11.34 -7.22
N VAL A 538 35.71 -11.12 -8.30
CA VAL A 538 35.90 -9.75 -8.86
C VAL A 538 34.70 -9.30 -9.69
N GLU A 539 34.08 -10.21 -10.43
CA GLU A 539 32.87 -9.91 -11.19
C GLU A 539 31.69 -9.60 -10.22
N GLN A 540 31.58 -10.31 -9.09
CA GLN A 540 30.66 -9.98 -7.99
C GLN A 540 30.96 -8.61 -7.35
N ILE A 541 32.20 -8.36 -6.91
CA ILE A 541 32.58 -7.06 -6.31
C ILE A 541 32.38 -5.88 -7.30
N GLN A 542 32.54 -6.11 -8.60
CA GLN A 542 32.27 -5.07 -9.60
C GLN A 542 30.76 -4.81 -9.73
N ALA A 543 29.92 -5.85 -9.73
CA ALA A 543 28.46 -5.69 -9.74
C ALA A 543 27.97 -4.97 -8.48
N GLU A 544 28.43 -5.39 -7.30
CA GLU A 544 28.11 -4.78 -5.99
C GLU A 544 28.53 -3.29 -5.95
N PHE A 545 29.68 -2.94 -6.53
CA PHE A 545 30.10 -1.53 -6.69
C PHE A 545 29.27 -0.76 -7.72
N GLU A 546 28.87 -1.40 -8.82
CA GLU A 546 28.01 -0.78 -9.84
C GLU A 546 26.58 -0.56 -9.31
N ARG A 547 26.07 -1.43 -8.41
CA ARG A 547 24.83 -1.22 -7.62
C ARG A 547 24.96 -0.04 -6.67
N LEU A 548 25.94 -0.08 -5.74
CA LEU A 548 26.18 1.00 -4.76
C LEU A 548 26.44 2.37 -5.39
N THR A 549 26.85 2.45 -6.66
CA THR A 549 27.10 3.73 -7.36
C THR A 549 26.21 3.94 -8.57
N ALA A 550 25.03 3.29 -8.57
CA ALA A 550 23.93 3.54 -9.47
C ALA A 550 23.33 4.95 -9.24
N GLY A 551 22.28 5.25 -10.02
CA GLY A 551 21.38 6.37 -9.82
C GLY A 551 22.02 7.72 -9.48
N GLU A 552 21.47 8.37 -8.47
CA GLU A 552 21.95 9.66 -7.95
C GLU A 552 23.06 9.44 -6.90
N ALA A 553 23.05 8.31 -6.18
CA ALA A 553 24.04 7.97 -5.15
C ALA A 553 25.51 8.14 -5.63
N GLY A 554 25.83 7.63 -6.82
CA GLY A 554 27.16 7.75 -7.41
C GLY A 554 27.56 9.19 -7.78
N ASP A 555 26.62 10.05 -8.17
CA ASP A 555 26.88 11.46 -8.49
C ASP A 555 26.92 12.32 -7.20
N ILE A 556 26.05 12.08 -6.23
CA ILE A 556 26.04 12.69 -4.88
C ILE A 556 27.39 12.44 -4.18
N LEU A 557 27.82 11.19 -4.06
CA LEU A 557 29.09 10.84 -3.42
C LEU A 557 30.28 11.52 -4.14
N ASN A 558 30.21 11.67 -5.46
CA ASN A 558 31.26 12.33 -6.25
C ASN A 558 31.17 13.88 -6.21
N GLU A 559 30.03 14.49 -5.89
CA GLU A 559 29.93 15.91 -5.53
C GLU A 559 30.57 16.16 -4.15
N GLN A 560 30.27 15.30 -3.17
CA GLN A 560 30.79 15.35 -1.81
C GLN A 560 32.29 15.05 -1.72
N HIS A 561 32.75 14.03 -2.46
CA HIS A 561 34.10 13.45 -2.47
C HIS A 561 34.66 13.29 -3.92
N PRO A 562 35.04 14.41 -4.59
CA PRO A 562 35.33 14.41 -6.03
C PRO A 562 36.52 13.54 -6.46
N GLY A 563 36.20 12.47 -7.19
CA GLY A 563 37.15 11.48 -7.70
C GLY A 563 36.92 10.06 -7.16
N LEU A 564 36.32 9.92 -5.96
CA LEU A 564 36.28 8.66 -5.23
C LEU A 564 35.71 7.49 -6.05
N VAL A 565 34.50 7.65 -6.60
CA VAL A 565 33.85 6.65 -7.48
C VAL A 565 34.74 6.26 -8.68
N SER A 566 35.47 7.23 -9.26
CA SER A 566 36.38 6.96 -10.39
C SER A 566 37.65 6.21 -9.95
N ASP A 567 38.15 6.49 -8.76
CA ASP A 567 39.39 5.92 -8.23
C ASP A 567 39.14 4.49 -7.70
N VAL A 568 37.99 4.23 -7.07
CA VAL A 568 37.48 2.87 -6.72
C VAL A 568 37.30 2.01 -7.98
N ASN A 569 36.63 2.56 -9.01
CA ASN A 569 36.43 1.84 -10.28
C ASN A 569 37.77 1.54 -10.99
N GLU A 570 38.72 2.50 -11.04
CA GLU A 570 40.06 2.24 -11.60
C GLU A 570 40.80 1.13 -10.80
N ALA A 571 40.65 1.08 -9.47
CA ALA A 571 41.21 0.02 -8.63
C ALA A 571 40.57 -1.36 -8.89
N ILE A 572 39.24 -1.47 -8.99
CA ILE A 572 38.54 -2.72 -9.35
C ILE A 572 39.02 -3.22 -10.73
N ILE A 573 39.11 -2.33 -11.72
CA ILE A 573 39.62 -2.63 -13.06
C ILE A 573 41.11 -3.07 -13.05
N GLU A 574 41.95 -2.50 -12.19
CA GLU A 574 43.34 -2.96 -12.03
C GLU A 574 43.43 -4.34 -11.36
N VAL A 575 42.56 -4.61 -10.36
CA VAL A 575 42.42 -5.92 -9.71
C VAL A 575 41.93 -6.99 -10.71
N GLU A 576 40.91 -6.69 -11.52
CA GLU A 576 40.38 -7.56 -12.58
C GLU A 576 41.46 -7.94 -13.61
N GLN A 577 42.25 -6.96 -14.05
CA GLN A 577 43.39 -7.19 -14.94
C GLN A 577 44.51 -7.99 -14.27
N ALA A 578 44.75 -7.79 -12.97
CA ALA A 578 45.76 -8.50 -12.21
C ALA A 578 45.34 -9.97 -11.96
N ALA A 579 44.07 -10.23 -11.67
CA ALA A 579 43.43 -11.55 -11.59
C ALA A 579 43.60 -12.33 -12.90
N LYS A 580 43.20 -11.73 -14.03
CA LYS A 580 43.37 -12.26 -15.41
C LYS A 580 44.85 -12.48 -15.82
N SER A 581 45.81 -12.05 -14.99
CA SER A 581 47.25 -12.27 -15.18
C SER A 581 47.89 -13.21 -14.14
N GLY A 582 47.16 -13.59 -13.09
CA GLY A 582 47.63 -14.39 -11.96
C GLY A 582 48.69 -13.69 -11.10
N ASN A 583 48.66 -12.36 -10.98
CA ASN A 583 49.68 -11.59 -10.27
C ASN A 583 49.16 -10.99 -8.95
N THR A 584 49.02 -11.84 -7.93
CA THR A 584 48.59 -11.47 -6.56
C THR A 584 49.48 -10.47 -5.82
N ALA A 585 50.60 -10.02 -6.41
CA ALA A 585 51.36 -8.89 -5.89
C ALA A 585 50.80 -7.54 -6.36
N ASP A 586 50.22 -7.48 -7.56
CA ASP A 586 49.66 -6.27 -8.15
C ASP A 586 48.25 -6.02 -7.57
N ILE A 587 47.45 -7.09 -7.35
CA ILE A 587 46.17 -7.04 -6.60
C ILE A 587 46.37 -6.36 -5.23
N LYS A 588 47.40 -6.77 -4.47
CA LYS A 588 47.71 -6.19 -3.15
C LYS A 588 48.44 -4.85 -3.21
N GLU A 589 48.75 -4.31 -4.39
CA GLU A 589 49.24 -2.94 -4.55
C GLU A 589 48.02 -2.03 -4.80
N ALA A 590 47.15 -2.38 -5.76
CA ALA A 590 45.91 -1.65 -6.06
C ALA A 590 44.98 -1.49 -4.85
N VAL A 591 44.68 -2.57 -4.13
CA VAL A 591 43.77 -2.50 -2.95
C VAL A 591 44.40 -1.75 -1.76
N GLN A 592 45.74 -1.67 -1.67
CA GLN A 592 46.39 -0.86 -0.64
C GLN A 592 46.41 0.63 -0.99
N ASP A 593 46.52 0.98 -2.27
CA ASP A 593 46.42 2.36 -2.72
C ASP A 593 44.98 2.86 -2.51
N LEU A 594 43.96 2.01 -2.72
CA LEU A 594 42.54 2.31 -2.45
C LEU A 594 42.22 2.47 -0.95
N ASP A 595 42.76 1.59 -0.09
CA ASP A 595 42.68 1.66 1.38
C ASP A 595 43.30 2.98 1.93
N GLU A 596 44.40 3.47 1.32
CA GLU A 596 44.99 4.78 1.66
C GLU A 596 44.15 5.98 1.16
N GLU A 597 43.39 5.86 0.06
CA GLU A 597 42.52 6.94 -0.46
C GLU A 597 41.19 7.04 0.28
N LEU A 598 40.58 5.91 0.68
CA LEU A 598 39.39 5.89 1.55
C LEU A 598 39.71 6.36 2.99
N GLU A 599 40.90 6.04 3.56
CA GLU A 599 41.32 6.60 4.86
C GLU A 599 41.51 8.14 4.79
N GLU A 600 41.90 8.72 3.63
CA GLU A 600 41.93 10.19 3.44
C GLU A 600 40.53 10.81 3.28
N VAL A 601 39.57 10.11 2.66
CA VAL A 601 38.15 10.53 2.58
C VAL A 601 37.50 10.57 3.95
N GLN A 602 37.65 9.50 4.73
CA GLN A 602 37.06 9.36 6.06
C GLN A 602 37.64 10.39 7.06
N GLU A 603 38.95 10.73 6.98
CA GLU A 603 39.54 11.84 7.76
C GLU A 603 39.00 13.23 7.33
N GLU A 604 38.53 13.41 6.08
CA GLU A 604 37.87 14.66 5.63
C GLU A 604 36.38 14.71 6.02
N ALA A 605 35.66 13.59 6.02
CA ALA A 605 34.27 13.47 6.49
C ALA A 605 34.15 13.78 8.01
N GLU A 606 34.96 13.12 8.86
CA GLU A 606 35.03 13.38 10.32
C GLU A 606 35.40 14.84 10.68
N CYS A 607 35.81 15.66 9.71
CA CYS A 607 36.15 17.08 9.88
C CYS A 607 35.07 18.06 9.39
N LYS A 608 34.01 17.60 8.72
CA LYS A 608 32.91 18.44 8.20
C LYS A 608 31.74 18.54 9.20
N THR A 609 31.45 17.48 9.95
CA THR A 609 30.57 17.45 11.15
C THR A 609 31.15 18.24 12.35
#